data_AF-B0CQE6-F1
#
_entry.id   AF-B0CQE6-F1
#
_cell.length_a   1.000
_cell.length_b   1.000
_cell.length_c   1.000
_cell.angle_alpha   90.00
_cell.angle_beta   90.00
_cell.angle_gamma   90.00
#
_symmetry.space_group_name_H-M   'P 1'
#
loop_
_entity.id
_entity.type
_entity.pdbx_description
1 polymer ?
#
loop_
_entity_poly.entity_id
_entity_poly.type
_entity_poly.pdbx_seq_one_letter_code
_entity_poly.pdbx_strand_id
1 'polypeptide(L)'
;MLPHLFTLLALLGFHVALAFHNVSIDDSDPSVVYSGSWNVVLPGYGMAENGTYKMAKNDSQAYATVKFHGVAVYYLSQKWPFPVTTDITLDDGPALLLDLQEYREMGTIPEEEYGQAVVIASATGLKNREHTVRLSVGIGEHSAVVDTLVYTALNPSDSYSAPSYPPTSFSQHAITITATTTATQPAVVHPSPTTGVSDSKSTKTLRLSIGFGVAAAVLAFLTVFIVWRYLRPLPTPHTQDKLENDNA
;
A
#
# COMPACT_ATOMS: atom_id res chain seq x y z
N MET A 1 20.36 -14.80 42.37
CA MET A 1 19.33 -13.92 41.77
C MET A 1 19.52 -13.66 40.26
N LEU A 2 20.61 -14.10 39.63
CA LEU A 2 20.84 -13.99 38.17
C LEU A 2 19.97 -14.88 37.22
N PRO A 3 19.39 -16.04 37.59
CA PRO A 3 18.71 -16.90 36.62
C PRO A 3 17.31 -16.40 36.21
N HIS A 4 16.70 -15.49 36.97
CA HIS A 4 15.40 -14.90 36.65
C HIS A 4 15.49 -13.77 35.61
N LEU A 5 16.66 -13.13 35.46
CA LEU A 5 16.86 -12.05 34.49
C LEU A 5 16.99 -12.59 33.05
N PHE A 6 17.59 -13.77 32.88
CA PHE A 6 17.70 -14.45 31.58
C PHE A 6 16.34 -14.97 31.08
N THR A 7 15.45 -15.40 31.97
CA THR A 7 14.09 -15.84 31.60
C THR A 7 13.20 -14.68 31.18
N LEU A 8 13.33 -13.51 31.83
CA LEU A 8 12.59 -12.30 31.43
C LEU A 8 13.05 -11.79 30.05
N LEU A 9 14.35 -11.86 29.75
CA LEU A 9 14.90 -11.44 28.45
C LEU A 9 14.54 -12.41 27.30
N ALA A 10 14.39 -13.71 27.58
CA ALA A 10 13.92 -14.70 26.62
C ALA A 10 12.42 -14.57 26.31
N LEU A 11 11.60 -14.10 27.26
CA LEU A 11 10.17 -13.84 27.05
C LEU A 11 9.89 -12.54 26.29
N LEU A 12 10.84 -11.61 26.21
CA LEU A 12 10.69 -10.35 25.45
C LEU A 12 10.89 -10.52 23.92
N GLY A 13 11.37 -11.68 23.45
CA GLY A 13 12.00 -11.82 22.13
C GLY A 13 11.12 -12.20 20.94
N PHE A 14 9.82 -12.47 21.11
CA PHE A 14 8.95 -12.87 19.99
C PHE A 14 7.63 -12.11 20.01
N HIS A 15 7.72 -10.78 19.88
CA HIS A 15 6.59 -10.06 19.32
C HIS A 15 6.51 -10.44 17.84
N VAL A 16 5.63 -11.37 17.50
CA VAL A 16 5.24 -11.62 16.11
C VAL A 16 4.60 -10.32 15.63
N ALA A 17 5.39 -9.50 14.94
CA ALA A 17 4.89 -8.29 14.34
C ALA A 17 3.94 -8.69 13.20
N LEU A 18 2.69 -8.26 13.28
CA LEU A 18 1.76 -8.39 12.16
C LEU A 18 2.36 -7.65 10.96
N ALA A 19 2.72 -8.39 9.93
CA ALA A 19 3.33 -7.86 8.73
C ALA A 19 2.27 -7.77 7.64
N PHE A 20 1.44 -6.74 7.74
CA PHE A 20 0.58 -6.32 6.64
C PHE A 20 1.45 -5.93 5.44
N HIS A 21 1.14 -6.49 4.28
CA HIS A 21 1.76 -6.06 3.03
C HIS A 21 0.70 -5.85 1.97
N ASN A 22 0.93 -4.85 1.13
CA ASN A 22 0.03 -4.52 0.03
C ASN A 22 0.50 -5.25 -1.23
N VAL A 23 -0.45 -5.82 -1.94
CA VAL A 23 -0.24 -6.47 -3.24
C VAL A 23 -1.10 -5.75 -4.27
N SER A 24 -0.48 -5.28 -5.33
CA SER A 24 -1.17 -4.63 -6.45
C SER A 24 -1.46 -5.66 -7.55
N ILE A 25 -2.67 -5.58 -8.11
CA ILE A 25 -3.15 -6.34 -9.25
C ILE A 25 -3.54 -5.33 -10.33
N ASP A 26 -2.81 -5.37 -11.43
CA ASP A 26 -2.99 -4.50 -12.60
C ASP A 26 -4.00 -5.10 -13.59
N ASP A 27 -4.53 -4.31 -14.53
CA ASP A 27 -5.49 -4.78 -15.54
C ASP A 27 -4.89 -5.82 -16.52
N SER A 28 -3.56 -5.86 -16.60
CA SER A 28 -2.82 -6.86 -17.38
C SER A 28 -2.47 -8.13 -16.58
N ASP A 29 -2.74 -8.18 -15.27
CA ASP A 29 -2.37 -9.29 -14.40
C ASP A 29 -3.17 -10.58 -14.75
N PRO A 30 -2.51 -11.75 -14.86
CA PRO A 30 -3.17 -13.01 -15.25
C PRO A 30 -4.17 -13.53 -14.21
N SER A 31 -4.18 -13.02 -12.98
CA SER A 31 -5.19 -13.34 -11.97
C SER A 31 -6.55 -12.69 -12.25
N VAL A 32 -6.61 -11.69 -13.14
CA VAL A 32 -7.87 -11.06 -13.56
C VAL A 32 -8.53 -11.90 -14.65
N VAL A 33 -9.69 -12.46 -14.32
CA VAL A 33 -10.49 -13.26 -15.26
C VAL A 33 -11.56 -12.38 -15.88
N TYR A 34 -11.48 -12.18 -17.20
CA TYR A 34 -12.42 -11.36 -17.96
C TYR A 34 -13.48 -12.22 -18.65
N SER A 35 -14.71 -11.69 -18.70
CA SER A 35 -15.83 -12.22 -19.47
C SER A 35 -16.49 -11.08 -20.25
N GLY A 36 -16.88 -11.34 -21.50
CA GLY A 36 -17.41 -10.33 -22.43
C GLY A 36 -16.32 -9.57 -23.18
N SER A 37 -16.70 -8.43 -23.75
CA SER A 37 -15.89 -7.64 -24.68
C SER A 37 -15.07 -6.57 -23.94
N TRP A 38 -13.81 -6.88 -23.64
CA TRP A 38 -12.87 -5.97 -22.99
C TRP A 38 -11.79 -5.52 -23.97
N ASN A 39 -11.55 -4.20 -24.04
CA ASN A 39 -10.49 -3.63 -24.86
C ASN A 39 -9.46 -2.96 -23.96
N VAL A 40 -8.18 -3.15 -24.27
CA VAL A 40 -7.10 -2.36 -23.69
C VAL A 40 -7.20 -0.95 -24.26
N VAL A 41 -7.21 0.04 -23.39
CA VAL A 41 -7.27 1.45 -23.74
C VAL A 41 -6.00 2.13 -23.25
N LEU A 42 -5.34 2.85 -24.15
CA LEU A 42 -4.22 3.72 -23.76
C LEU A 42 -4.78 4.92 -22.98
N PRO A 43 -4.08 5.40 -21.95
CA PRO A 43 -4.47 6.59 -21.22
C PRO A 43 -4.57 7.75 -22.22
N GLY A 44 -5.76 8.35 -22.27
CA GLY A 44 -6.00 9.62 -22.93
C GLY A 44 -6.00 10.71 -21.86
N TYR A 45 -7.20 11.10 -21.43
CA TYR A 45 -7.39 11.85 -20.19
C TYR A 45 -7.05 10.95 -19.00
N GLY A 46 -6.09 11.34 -18.16
CA GLY A 46 -5.70 10.56 -16.98
C GLY A 46 -4.39 9.80 -17.14
N MET A 47 -3.77 9.47 -16.01
CA MET A 47 -2.66 8.51 -15.94
C MET A 47 -3.15 7.27 -15.21
N ALA A 48 -3.58 6.25 -15.97
CA ALA A 48 -3.87 4.93 -15.44
C ALA A 48 -2.63 4.38 -14.73
N GLU A 49 -2.82 3.65 -13.64
CA GLU A 49 -1.71 3.04 -12.92
C GLU A 49 -1.02 2.05 -13.87
N ASN A 50 0.31 2.07 -13.95
CA ASN A 50 1.08 1.26 -14.90
C ASN A 50 0.81 1.52 -16.41
N GLY A 51 0.01 2.54 -16.75
CA GLY A 51 -0.06 3.11 -18.09
C GLY A 51 -1.09 2.50 -19.04
N THR A 52 -1.95 1.58 -18.61
CA THR A 52 -3.12 1.09 -19.38
C THR A 52 -4.30 0.83 -18.46
N TYR A 53 -5.49 0.67 -19.06
CA TYR A 53 -6.64 0.08 -18.39
C TYR A 53 -7.45 -0.73 -19.40
N LYS A 54 -8.32 -1.62 -18.90
CA LYS A 54 -9.30 -2.32 -19.74
C LYS A 54 -10.69 -1.75 -19.53
N MET A 55 -11.39 -1.53 -20.63
CA MET A 55 -12.75 -1.03 -20.63
C MET A 55 -13.68 -1.99 -21.38
N ALA A 56 -14.78 -2.34 -20.74
CA ALA A 56 -15.95 -2.88 -21.42
C ALA A 56 -16.85 -1.71 -21.81
N LYS A 57 -17.36 -1.72 -23.04
CA LYS A 57 -18.25 -0.67 -23.56
C LYS A 57 -19.38 -1.29 -24.35
N ASN A 58 -20.61 -0.89 -24.05
CA ASN A 58 -21.84 -1.41 -24.68
C ASN A 58 -22.01 -2.94 -24.60
N ASP A 59 -21.39 -3.58 -23.61
CA ASP A 59 -21.56 -5.01 -23.32
C ASP A 59 -22.09 -5.16 -21.89
N SER A 60 -23.42 -5.16 -21.75
CA SER A 60 -24.08 -5.21 -20.44
C SER A 60 -23.88 -6.53 -19.68
N GLN A 61 -23.25 -7.53 -20.30
CA GLN A 61 -22.92 -8.81 -19.66
C GLN A 61 -21.42 -8.92 -19.34
N ALA A 62 -20.60 -7.93 -19.73
CA ALA A 62 -19.19 -7.94 -19.46
C ALA A 62 -18.90 -7.77 -17.95
N TYR A 63 -17.99 -8.59 -17.45
CA TYR A 63 -17.47 -8.49 -16.09
C TYR A 63 -16.03 -8.99 -16.01
N ALA A 64 -15.33 -8.55 -14.98
CA ALA A 64 -14.02 -9.06 -14.59
C ALA A 64 -14.06 -9.51 -13.14
N THR A 65 -13.36 -10.59 -12.80
CA THR A 65 -13.27 -11.08 -11.42
C THR A 65 -11.83 -11.20 -10.99
N VAL A 66 -11.57 -10.82 -9.75
CA VAL A 66 -10.26 -10.94 -9.09
C VAL A 66 -10.45 -11.63 -7.75
N LYS A 67 -9.66 -12.67 -7.51
CA LYS A 67 -9.64 -13.37 -6.23
C LYS A 67 -8.40 -12.98 -5.45
N PHE A 68 -8.56 -12.66 -4.17
CA PHE A 68 -7.45 -12.31 -3.30
C PHE A 68 -7.64 -12.92 -1.91
N HIS A 69 -6.54 -13.09 -1.17
CA HIS A 69 -6.57 -13.50 0.23
C HIS A 69 -6.06 -12.34 1.08
N GLY A 70 -6.91 -11.75 1.92
CA GLY A 70 -6.51 -10.56 2.67
C GLY A 70 -7.60 -9.97 3.54
N VAL A 71 -7.31 -8.79 4.10
CA VAL A 71 -8.16 -8.09 5.08
C VAL A 71 -8.63 -6.70 4.62
N ALA A 72 -8.14 -6.24 3.47
CA ALA A 72 -8.58 -5.02 2.83
C ALA A 72 -8.37 -5.08 1.33
N VAL A 73 -9.17 -4.34 0.58
CA VAL A 73 -9.01 -4.11 -0.86
C VAL A 73 -9.40 -2.69 -1.22
N TYR A 74 -8.66 -2.10 -2.15
CA TYR A 74 -8.78 -0.74 -2.65
C TYR A 74 -8.87 -0.82 -4.17
N TYR A 75 -9.89 -0.19 -4.74
CA TYR A 75 -10.00 -0.02 -6.19
C TYR A 75 -9.49 1.37 -6.55
N LEU A 76 -8.45 1.39 -7.38
CA LEU A 76 -7.81 2.59 -7.88
C LEU A 76 -8.17 2.75 -9.35
N SER A 77 -8.53 3.96 -9.72
CA SER A 77 -8.69 4.31 -11.13
C SER A 77 -8.49 5.80 -11.34
N GLN A 78 -8.15 6.18 -12.56
CA GLN A 78 -8.24 7.56 -13.00
C GLN A 78 -9.71 8.05 -13.03
N LYS A 79 -9.90 9.35 -13.26
CA LYS A 79 -11.22 9.94 -13.48
C LYS A 79 -11.33 10.56 -14.86
N TRP A 80 -12.54 10.59 -15.40
CA TRP A 80 -12.81 11.06 -16.76
C TRP A 80 -13.61 12.38 -16.77
N PRO A 81 -13.40 13.26 -17.76
CA PRO A 81 -14.23 14.46 -17.93
C PRO A 81 -15.66 14.15 -18.40
N PHE A 82 -15.97 12.90 -18.72
CA PHE A 82 -17.29 12.47 -19.18
C PHE A 82 -17.79 11.30 -18.33
N PRO A 83 -19.10 10.99 -18.39
CA PRO A 83 -19.67 9.91 -17.61
C PRO A 83 -18.98 8.58 -17.92
N VAL A 84 -18.35 8.01 -16.89
CA VAL A 84 -17.78 6.66 -16.89
C VAL A 84 -18.17 6.04 -15.57
N THR A 85 -18.75 4.86 -15.64
CA THR A 85 -19.22 4.12 -14.47
C THR A 85 -18.63 2.72 -14.44
N THR A 86 -18.58 2.13 -13.25
CA THR A 86 -18.23 0.72 -13.01
C THR A 86 -19.03 0.21 -11.83
N ASP A 87 -19.77 -0.89 -11.98
CA ASP A 87 -20.33 -1.59 -10.82
C ASP A 87 -19.25 -2.46 -10.17
N ILE A 88 -19.11 -2.36 -8.84
CA ILE A 88 -18.18 -3.20 -8.06
C ILE A 88 -18.93 -3.99 -6.99
N THR A 89 -18.64 -5.29 -6.86
CA THR A 89 -19.12 -6.13 -5.75
C THR A 89 -17.94 -6.78 -5.02
N LEU A 90 -18.15 -7.07 -3.73
CA LEU A 90 -17.24 -7.87 -2.92
C LEU A 90 -17.97 -9.12 -2.44
N ASP A 91 -17.42 -10.29 -2.75
CA ASP A 91 -18.06 -11.59 -2.56
C ASP A 91 -19.50 -11.58 -3.12
N ASP A 92 -20.46 -12.11 -2.37
CA ASP A 92 -21.90 -12.07 -2.68
C ASP A 92 -22.59 -10.82 -2.09
N GLY A 93 -21.81 -9.76 -1.80
CA GLY A 93 -22.29 -8.50 -1.26
C GLY A 93 -23.06 -7.65 -2.29
N PRO A 94 -23.70 -6.57 -1.83
CA PRO A 94 -24.41 -5.65 -2.73
C PRO A 94 -23.45 -4.96 -3.70
N ALA A 95 -23.93 -4.69 -4.91
CA ALA A 95 -23.22 -3.88 -5.89
C ALA A 95 -23.18 -2.41 -5.46
N LEU A 96 -22.02 -1.79 -5.67
CA LEU A 96 -21.81 -0.36 -5.54
C LEU A 96 -21.50 0.19 -6.94
N LEU A 97 -22.38 1.04 -7.46
CA LEU A 97 -22.14 1.77 -8.70
C LEU A 97 -21.12 2.88 -8.43
N LEU A 98 -19.94 2.76 -9.03
CA LEU A 98 -18.88 3.75 -8.94
C LEU A 98 -19.02 4.76 -10.06
N ASP A 99 -19.06 6.03 -9.66
CA ASP A 99 -18.94 7.16 -10.58
C ASP A 99 -17.47 7.58 -10.70
N LEU A 100 -16.94 7.39 -11.91
CA LEU A 100 -15.57 7.71 -12.27
C LEU A 100 -15.47 9.05 -13.02
N GLN A 101 -16.57 9.80 -13.11
CA GLN A 101 -16.53 11.14 -13.65
C GLN A 101 -15.82 12.12 -12.69
N GLU A 102 -15.09 13.05 -13.27
CA GLU A 102 -14.59 14.26 -12.61
C GLU A 102 -15.49 15.43 -12.97
N TYR A 103 -16.09 16.07 -11.97
CA TYR A 103 -17.04 17.17 -12.15
C TYR A 103 -16.41 18.56 -11.98
N ARG A 104 -15.07 18.65 -11.88
CA ARG A 104 -14.39 19.94 -11.93
C ARG A 104 -14.67 20.65 -13.26
N GLU A 105 -14.67 21.99 -13.23
CA GLU A 105 -15.00 22.82 -14.39
C GLU A 105 -14.18 22.41 -15.63
N MET A 106 -14.87 21.81 -16.61
CA MET A 106 -14.27 21.45 -17.89
C MET A 106 -13.72 22.71 -18.56
N GLY A 107 -12.41 22.79 -18.72
CA GLY A 107 -11.75 23.89 -19.43
C GLY A 107 -10.54 24.50 -18.73
N THR A 108 -10.31 24.19 -17.45
CA THR A 108 -9.20 24.79 -16.68
C THR A 108 -8.08 23.80 -16.34
N ILE A 109 -8.33 22.50 -16.50
CA ILE A 109 -7.37 21.44 -16.17
C ILE A 109 -6.72 20.97 -17.48
N PRO A 110 -5.40 21.19 -17.67
CA PRO A 110 -4.65 20.58 -18.76
C PRO A 110 -4.92 19.07 -18.84
N GLU A 111 -4.90 18.48 -20.03
CA GLU A 111 -5.09 17.03 -20.20
C GLU A 111 -4.13 16.21 -19.32
N GLU A 112 -2.92 16.73 -19.14
CA GLU A 112 -1.83 16.22 -18.30
C GLU A 112 -2.13 16.26 -16.79
N GLU A 113 -3.12 17.05 -16.36
CA GLU A 113 -3.57 17.18 -14.97
C GLU A 113 -4.85 16.38 -14.68
N TYR A 114 -5.48 15.75 -15.68
CA TYR A 114 -6.45 14.69 -15.37
C TYR A 114 -5.67 13.59 -14.65
N GLY A 115 -5.99 13.47 -13.36
CA GLY A 115 -5.04 13.02 -12.35
C GLY A 115 -4.53 11.58 -12.52
N GLN A 116 -3.51 11.29 -11.73
CA GLN A 116 -3.06 9.93 -11.43
C GLN A 116 -4.23 9.09 -10.89
N ALA A 117 -4.13 7.77 -11.03
CA ALA A 117 -5.06 6.85 -10.40
C ALA A 117 -5.22 7.18 -8.89
N VAL A 118 -6.47 7.29 -8.44
CA VAL A 118 -6.83 7.56 -7.05
C VAL A 118 -7.67 6.42 -6.50
N VAL A 119 -7.68 6.26 -5.17
CA VAL A 119 -8.59 5.30 -4.52
C VAL A 119 -10.03 5.79 -4.68
N ILE A 120 -10.81 5.08 -5.48
CA ILE A 120 -12.23 5.37 -5.73
C ILE A 120 -13.09 4.71 -4.66
N ALA A 121 -12.79 3.45 -4.34
CA ALA A 121 -13.54 2.66 -3.38
C ALA A 121 -12.62 1.75 -2.56
N SER A 122 -13.03 1.41 -1.35
CA SER A 122 -12.33 0.41 -0.54
C SER A 122 -13.29 -0.43 0.29
N ALA A 123 -12.81 -1.60 0.69
CA ALA A 123 -13.41 -2.43 1.71
C ALA A 123 -12.28 -2.84 2.68
N THR A 124 -12.40 -2.49 3.96
CA THR A 124 -11.36 -2.71 4.97
C THR A 124 -11.93 -3.47 6.16
N GLY A 125 -11.11 -4.08 7.01
CA GLY A 125 -11.63 -4.85 8.15
C GLY A 125 -12.30 -6.17 7.74
N LEU A 126 -11.92 -6.69 6.57
CA LEU A 126 -12.37 -7.98 6.08
C LEU A 126 -11.75 -9.11 6.92
N LYS A 127 -12.41 -10.27 6.92
CA LYS A 127 -11.82 -11.48 7.54
C LYS A 127 -10.65 -11.95 6.68
N ASN A 128 -9.55 -12.41 7.29
CA ASN A 128 -8.44 -12.97 6.51
C ASN A 128 -8.83 -14.32 5.87
N ARG A 129 -9.40 -14.26 4.67
CA ARG A 129 -9.80 -15.41 3.86
C ARG A 129 -9.71 -15.06 2.37
N GLU A 130 -10.02 -16.02 1.51
CA GLU A 130 -10.27 -15.73 0.10
C GLU A 130 -11.53 -14.85 -0.04
N HIS A 131 -11.39 -13.80 -0.84
CA HIS A 131 -12.40 -12.85 -1.24
C HIS A 131 -12.43 -12.75 -2.77
N THR A 132 -13.60 -12.40 -3.31
CA THR A 132 -13.76 -12.16 -4.76
C THR A 132 -14.24 -10.73 -5.00
N VAL A 133 -13.49 -9.94 -5.75
CA VAL A 133 -13.96 -8.68 -6.32
C VAL A 133 -14.52 -8.96 -7.71
N ARG A 134 -15.68 -8.38 -8.02
CA ARG A 134 -16.21 -8.38 -9.40
C ARG A 134 -16.47 -6.95 -9.84
N LEU A 135 -15.96 -6.61 -11.02
CA LEU A 135 -16.23 -5.35 -11.71
C LEU A 135 -17.11 -5.66 -12.94
N SER A 136 -18.18 -4.91 -13.16
CA SER A 136 -19.12 -5.18 -14.25
C SER A 136 -19.75 -3.92 -14.83
N VAL A 137 -20.30 -4.03 -16.04
CA VAL A 137 -21.19 -3.01 -16.59
C VAL A 137 -22.49 -3.06 -15.78
N GLY A 138 -22.75 -2.01 -15.01
CA GLY A 138 -23.90 -1.94 -14.11
C GLY A 138 -25.24 -1.95 -14.83
N ILE A 139 -26.32 -2.17 -14.08
CA ILE A 139 -27.68 -2.22 -14.67
C ILE A 139 -28.04 -0.83 -15.21
N GLY A 140 -28.23 -0.74 -16.52
CA GLY A 140 -28.54 0.53 -17.20
C GLY A 140 -27.30 1.36 -17.57
N GLU A 141 -26.11 0.89 -17.23
CA GLU A 141 -24.84 1.54 -17.53
C GLU A 141 -24.28 1.08 -18.88
N HIS A 142 -23.30 1.82 -19.38
CA HIS A 142 -22.70 1.59 -20.71
C HIS A 142 -21.23 1.22 -20.69
N SER A 143 -20.58 1.36 -19.53
CA SER A 143 -19.15 1.08 -19.38
C SER A 143 -18.84 0.35 -18.08
N ALA A 144 -17.65 -0.24 -18.05
CA ALA A 144 -16.96 -0.67 -16.83
C ALA A 144 -15.46 -0.59 -17.08
N VAL A 145 -14.70 -0.25 -16.05
CA VAL A 145 -13.24 -0.10 -16.12
C VAL A 145 -12.57 -1.02 -15.11
N VAL A 146 -11.56 -1.75 -15.59
CA VAL A 146 -10.56 -2.41 -14.75
C VAL A 146 -9.24 -1.69 -14.95
N ASP A 147 -8.71 -1.20 -13.84
CA ASP A 147 -7.40 -0.55 -13.72
C ASP A 147 -6.69 -1.31 -12.59
N THR A 148 -6.33 -0.66 -11.48
CA THR A 148 -5.61 -1.30 -10.39
C THR A 148 -6.48 -1.65 -9.18
N LEU A 149 -6.28 -2.87 -8.67
CA LEU A 149 -6.72 -3.27 -7.33
C LEU A 149 -5.49 -3.40 -6.43
N VAL A 150 -5.57 -2.88 -5.21
CA VAL A 150 -4.56 -3.12 -4.17
C VAL A 150 -5.24 -3.84 -3.02
N TYR A 151 -4.71 -4.97 -2.59
CA TYR A 151 -5.23 -5.67 -1.41
C TYR A 151 -4.16 -5.82 -0.33
N THR A 152 -4.59 -5.85 0.92
CA THR A 152 -3.71 -6.05 2.07
C THR A 152 -3.75 -7.50 2.50
N ALA A 153 -2.63 -8.19 2.34
CA ALA A 153 -2.43 -9.56 2.78
C ALA A 153 -1.74 -9.63 4.14
N LEU A 154 -1.93 -10.76 4.81
CA LEU A 154 -1.28 -11.13 6.07
C LEU A 154 -0.32 -12.29 5.84
N ASN A 155 0.74 -12.35 6.64
CA ASN A 155 1.56 -13.54 6.64
C ASN A 155 0.80 -14.71 7.29
N PRO A 156 1.06 -15.96 6.89
CA PRO A 156 0.38 -17.13 7.46
C PRO A 156 0.56 -17.28 8.98
N SER A 157 1.60 -16.66 9.56
CA SER A 157 1.91 -16.64 10.99
C SER A 157 1.09 -15.63 11.79
N ASP A 158 0.37 -14.73 11.13
CA ASP A 158 -0.19 -13.54 11.74
C ASP A 158 -1.63 -13.80 12.20
N SER A 159 -1.89 -13.58 13.50
CA SER A 159 -3.24 -13.70 14.08
C SER A 159 -3.99 -12.37 13.96
N TYR A 160 -4.91 -12.29 13.00
CA TYR A 160 -5.78 -11.12 12.82
C TYR A 160 -7.19 -11.39 13.36
N SER A 161 -7.60 -10.61 14.35
CA SER A 161 -8.98 -10.61 14.83
C SER A 161 -9.76 -9.55 14.07
N ALA A 162 -10.55 -9.98 13.09
CA ALA A 162 -11.47 -9.08 12.38
C ALA A 162 -12.51 -8.49 13.36
N PRO A 163 -13.01 -7.28 13.10
CA PRO A 163 -14.12 -6.72 13.86
C PRO A 163 -15.35 -7.65 13.83
N SER A 164 -16.15 -7.63 14.91
CA SER A 164 -17.32 -8.52 15.08
C SER A 164 -18.39 -8.35 13.99
N TYR A 165 -18.39 -7.20 13.33
CA TYR A 165 -19.22 -6.88 12.18
C TYR A 165 -18.30 -6.66 10.99
N PRO A 166 -18.04 -7.69 10.17
CA PRO A 166 -17.24 -7.51 8.98
C PRO A 166 -18.03 -6.65 7.99
N PRO A 167 -17.46 -5.56 7.45
CA PRO A 167 -18.06 -4.92 6.29
C PRO A 167 -17.98 -5.91 5.12
N THR A 168 -19.12 -6.16 4.49
CA THR A 168 -19.25 -7.03 3.32
C THR A 168 -19.46 -6.21 2.04
N SER A 169 -19.17 -4.92 2.08
CA SER A 169 -19.43 -4.00 0.98
C SER A 169 -18.31 -3.00 0.84
N PHE A 170 -18.12 -2.55 -0.40
CA PHE A 170 -17.30 -1.38 -0.69
C PHE A 170 -17.95 -0.12 -0.11
N SER A 171 -17.12 0.84 0.27
CA SER A 171 -17.48 2.24 0.47
C SER A 171 -16.79 3.08 -0.60
N GLN A 172 -17.54 3.94 -1.27
CA GLN A 172 -16.96 4.93 -2.18
C GLN A 172 -16.34 6.06 -1.34
N HIS A 173 -15.20 6.57 -1.77
CA HIS A 173 -14.62 7.78 -1.18
C HIS A 173 -15.33 8.99 -1.77
N ALA A 174 -16.07 9.72 -0.93
CA ALA A 174 -16.60 11.02 -1.33
C ALA A 174 -15.42 11.98 -1.53
N ILE A 175 -15.34 12.62 -2.69
CA ILE A 175 -14.44 13.76 -2.86
C ILE A 175 -15.03 14.89 -2.03
N THR A 176 -14.42 15.17 -0.87
CA THR A 176 -14.67 16.43 -0.18
C THR A 176 -14.10 17.53 -1.05
N ILE A 177 -14.96 18.18 -1.85
CA ILE A 177 -14.61 19.44 -2.48
C ILE A 177 -14.51 20.45 -1.34
N THR A 178 -13.30 20.67 -0.84
CA THR A 178 -13.03 21.80 0.04
C THR A 178 -13.26 23.05 -0.78
N ALA A 179 -14.45 23.64 -0.69
CA ALA A 179 -14.74 24.92 -1.30
C ALA A 179 -13.82 25.97 -0.66
N THR A 180 -12.72 26.29 -1.33
CA THR A 180 -11.89 27.43 -0.95
C THR A 180 -12.71 28.68 -1.26
N THR A 181 -13.36 29.24 -0.24
CA THR A 181 -13.96 30.57 -0.34
C THR A 181 -12.85 31.59 -0.46
N THR A 182 -12.40 31.86 -1.69
CA THR A 182 -11.52 32.98 -1.99
C THR A 182 -12.31 34.26 -1.70
N ALA A 183 -12.04 34.88 -0.56
CA ALA A 183 -12.56 36.21 -0.27
C ALA A 183 -12.02 37.20 -1.32
N THR A 184 -12.93 37.81 -2.07
CA THR A 184 -12.62 38.79 -3.12
C THR A 184 -11.96 40.03 -2.51
N GLN A 185 -10.63 40.11 -2.59
CA GLN A 185 -9.88 41.32 -2.26
C GLN A 185 -9.80 42.22 -3.52
N PRO A 186 -10.09 43.53 -3.44
CA PRO A 186 -10.06 44.42 -4.59
C PRO A 186 -8.66 44.51 -5.23
N ALA A 187 -8.64 44.43 -6.55
CA ALA A 187 -7.46 44.46 -7.39
C ALA A 187 -6.71 45.80 -7.30
N VAL A 188 -5.43 45.75 -6.95
CA VAL A 188 -4.46 46.83 -7.22
C VAL A 188 -3.62 46.39 -8.41
N VAL A 189 -3.75 47.12 -9.51
CA VAL A 189 -3.01 46.91 -10.76
C VAL A 189 -1.54 47.27 -10.54
N HIS A 190 -0.62 46.32 -10.73
CA HIS A 190 0.81 46.61 -10.79
C HIS A 190 1.47 45.87 -11.97
N PRO A 191 2.25 46.56 -12.82
CA PRO A 191 2.85 45.98 -14.03
C PRO A 191 4.14 45.19 -13.74
N SER A 192 4.35 44.16 -14.56
CA SER A 192 5.46 43.18 -14.57
C SER A 192 6.87 43.78 -14.68
N PRO A 193 7.89 42.99 -14.31
CA PRO A 193 8.83 42.49 -15.34
C PRO A 193 9.32 41.02 -15.20
N THR A 194 9.39 40.37 -16.36
CA THR A 194 10.47 39.52 -16.94
C THR A 194 11.02 38.23 -16.28
N THR A 195 10.94 37.15 -17.08
CA THR A 195 11.85 36.00 -17.31
C THR A 195 12.63 35.34 -16.16
N GLY A 196 12.42 34.04 -16.02
CA GLY A 196 13.37 33.10 -15.43
C GLY A 196 12.97 31.65 -15.73
N VAL A 197 13.61 31.03 -16.73
CA VAL A 197 13.56 29.59 -16.98
C VAL A 197 14.38 28.90 -15.88
N SER A 198 13.81 27.93 -15.18
CA SER A 198 14.55 27.06 -14.25
C SER A 198 14.11 25.62 -14.43
N ASP A 199 14.97 24.87 -15.12
CA ASP A 199 14.95 23.41 -15.17
C ASP A 199 15.22 22.86 -13.77
N SER A 200 14.27 22.08 -13.23
CA SER A 200 14.48 21.32 -11.99
C SER A 200 14.31 19.83 -12.26
N LYS A 201 15.42 19.16 -12.56
CA LYS A 201 15.52 17.70 -12.46
C LYS A 201 15.58 17.32 -10.99
N SER A 202 14.52 16.72 -10.49
CA SER A 202 14.50 16.09 -9.18
C SER A 202 13.71 14.79 -9.26
N THR A 203 14.37 13.67 -8.99
CA THR A 203 13.96 12.78 -7.89
C THR A 203 15.09 11.82 -7.56
N LYS A 204 15.59 11.94 -6.34
CA LYS A 204 16.52 11.01 -5.71
C LYS A 204 15.72 9.81 -5.19
N THR A 205 16.02 8.62 -5.70
CA THR A 205 15.65 7.34 -5.06
C THR A 205 16.46 7.15 -3.79
N LEU A 206 15.84 7.34 -2.62
CA LEU A 206 16.41 7.01 -1.32
C LEU A 206 16.16 5.52 -1.03
N ARG A 207 17.18 4.69 -1.32
CA ARG A 207 17.23 3.29 -0.86
C ARG A 207 17.72 3.26 0.58
N LEU A 208 16.78 3.15 1.53
CA LEU A 208 17.06 3.06 2.96
C LEU A 208 16.93 1.60 3.42
N SER A 209 17.88 0.73 3.07
CA SER A 209 17.82 -0.70 3.48
C SER A 209 19.15 -1.29 4.00
N ILE A 210 20.15 -0.46 4.34
CA ILE A 210 21.47 -0.95 4.77
C ILE A 210 21.71 -0.80 6.29
N GLY A 211 20.89 -0.01 7.00
CA GLY A 211 21.13 0.31 8.42
C GLY A 211 20.86 -0.82 9.42
N PHE A 212 19.90 -1.71 9.15
CA PHE A 212 19.46 -2.71 10.14
C PHE A 212 20.43 -3.89 10.32
N GLY A 213 21.12 -4.31 9.26
CA GLY A 213 22.05 -5.45 9.33
C GLY A 213 23.25 -5.18 10.23
N VAL A 214 23.79 -3.95 10.20
CA VAL A 214 24.97 -3.57 10.99
C VAL A 214 24.64 -3.52 12.48
N ALA A 215 23.49 -2.94 12.85
CA ALA A 215 23.07 -2.87 14.24
C ALA A 215 22.86 -4.27 14.86
N ALA A 216 22.25 -5.20 14.10
CA ALA A 216 22.06 -6.59 14.54
C ALA A 216 23.39 -7.32 14.73
N ALA A 217 24.36 -7.14 13.81
CA ALA A 217 25.68 -7.76 13.92
C ALA A 217 26.48 -7.25 15.13
N VAL A 218 26.41 -5.95 15.42
CA VAL A 218 27.08 -5.36 16.60
C VAL A 218 26.49 -5.90 17.91
N LEU A 219 25.17 -6.03 18.00
CA LEU A 219 24.50 -6.63 19.16
C LEU A 219 24.89 -8.10 19.34
N ALA A 220 24.93 -8.89 18.27
CA ALA A 220 25.39 -10.27 18.32
C ALA A 220 26.84 -10.37 18.82
N PHE A 221 27.74 -9.51 18.35
CA PHE A 221 29.14 -9.50 18.77
C PHE A 221 29.30 -9.12 20.25
N LEU A 222 28.56 -8.11 20.72
CA LEU A 222 28.59 -7.68 22.13
C LEU A 222 28.09 -8.77 23.06
N THR A 223 27.03 -9.50 22.71
CA THR A 223 26.52 -10.60 23.54
C THR A 223 27.54 -11.74 23.66
N VAL A 224 28.16 -12.16 22.54
CA VAL A 224 29.23 -13.17 22.55
C VAL A 224 30.42 -12.69 23.39
N PHE A 225 30.84 -11.44 23.23
CA PHE A 225 31.96 -10.87 23.99
C PHE A 225 31.69 -10.84 25.50
N ILE A 226 30.48 -10.42 25.90
CA ILE A 226 30.05 -10.41 27.30
C ILE A 226 30.07 -11.85 27.86
N VAL A 227 29.43 -12.80 27.18
CA VAL A 227 29.39 -14.21 27.59
C VAL A 227 30.81 -14.76 27.74
N TRP A 228 31.68 -14.53 26.76
CA TRP A 228 33.07 -14.97 26.81
C TRP A 228 33.85 -14.35 27.95
N ARG A 229 33.64 -13.06 28.24
CA ARG A 229 34.31 -12.38 29.37
C ARG A 229 33.85 -12.93 30.72
N TYR A 230 32.56 -13.23 30.88
CA TYR A 230 32.01 -13.73 32.14
C TYR A 230 32.19 -15.24 32.34
N LEU A 231 32.35 -16.02 31.26
CA LEU A 231 32.61 -17.46 31.33
C LEU A 231 34.09 -17.83 31.37
N ARG A 232 35.01 -16.88 31.20
CA ARG A 232 36.45 -17.13 31.39
C ARG A 232 36.69 -17.49 32.86
N PRO A 233 37.16 -18.72 33.17
CA PRO A 233 37.53 -19.09 34.53
C PRO A 233 38.58 -18.11 35.04
N LEU A 234 38.35 -17.52 36.22
CA LEU A 234 39.38 -16.74 36.89
C LEU A 234 40.61 -17.65 37.07
N PRO A 235 41.82 -17.17 36.75
CA PRO A 235 43.04 -17.92 36.99
C PRO A 235 43.08 -18.36 38.44
N THR A 236 43.04 -19.66 38.67
CA THR A 236 43.17 -20.21 40.02
C THR A 236 44.56 -19.84 40.55
N PRO A 237 44.66 -19.28 41.78
CA PRO A 237 45.91 -18.74 42.33
C PRO A 237 47.04 -19.78 42.50
N HIS A 238 46.78 -21.06 42.27
CA HIS A 238 47.73 -22.14 42.56
C HIS A 238 48.87 -22.34 41.54
N THR A 239 49.02 -21.47 40.54
CA THR A 239 50.09 -21.61 39.53
C THR A 239 51.27 -20.68 39.79
N GLN A 240 51.19 -19.75 40.74
CA GLN A 240 52.32 -18.85 41.03
C GLN A 240 53.43 -19.50 41.86
N ASP A 241 53.10 -20.47 42.73
CA ASP A 241 54.10 -21.12 43.60
C ASP A 241 55.06 -22.06 42.84
N LYS A 242 54.77 -22.39 41.57
CA LYS A 242 55.57 -23.34 40.80
C LYS A 242 56.70 -22.68 39.98
N LEU A 243 56.72 -21.35 39.84
CA LEU A 243 57.77 -20.66 39.10
C LEU A 243 58.88 -20.07 39.99
N GLU A 244 58.69 -20.05 41.31
CA GLU A 244 59.71 -19.56 42.25
C GLU A 244 60.66 -20.67 42.74
N ASN A 245 60.29 -21.94 42.58
CA ASN A 245 61.07 -23.07 43.08
C ASN A 245 61.98 -23.75 42.05
N ASP A 246 61.94 -23.33 40.78
CA ASP A 246 62.81 -23.85 39.70
C ASP A 246 64.06 -22.95 39.46
N ASN A 247 64.27 -21.91 40.27
CA ASN A 247 65.41 -20.98 40.21
C ASN A 247 66.33 -21.02 41.45
N ALA A 248 66.22 -22.05 42.30
CA ALA A 248 67.07 -22.25 43.49
C ALA A 248 67.95 -23.50 43.37
#